data_AF-A0AAV8HMA3-F1
#
_entry.id   AF-A0AAV8HMA3-F1
#
_cell.length_a   1.000
_cell.length_b   1.000
_cell.length_c   1.000
_cell.angle_alpha   90.00
_cell.angle_beta   90.00
_cell.angle_gamma   90.00
#
_symmetry.space_group_name_H-M   'P 1'
#
loop_
_entity.id
_entity.type
_entity.pdbx_description
1 polymer ?
#
loop_
_entity_poly.entity_id
_entity_poly.type
_entity_poly.pdbx_seq_one_letter_code
_entity_poly.pdbx_strand_id
1 'polypeptide(L)'
;MNDHPIGTSDPSSDFLIKNSNESHDAQTQASKSFNEVLNQSSNSTDTPNDAEEESELSETPLRSLTDPKYTLGLKINDWDSKRAEWLRLNPAFPNFLTPSKPRVLIVTGSPPKPCIFLLRNCQWSLDLLDAWAPMGPKGPVRDEAGKHIAEFLSNRPFIEADDQSALVYLLGMQRDKWEEKIYFESAYNLHTDWSIAAEKYEEMIQNYHPGLGDWRWPLVTHFVGCKPCGKFADDTAQQCMKQMDRAFNFGDNQILKMYGFTHNSLESDEVERIR
;
A
#
# COMPACT_ATOMS: atom_id res chain seq x y z
N MET A 1 21.46 -32.62 -47.79
CA MET A 1 22.01 -31.87 -46.64
C MET A 1 21.78 -30.41 -46.93
N ASN A 2 20.83 -29.79 -46.24
CA ASN A 2 20.66 -28.35 -46.11
C ASN A 2 19.79 -28.15 -44.88
N ASP A 3 20.44 -27.75 -43.78
CA ASP A 3 19.85 -27.46 -42.49
C ASP A 3 19.13 -26.11 -42.53
N HIS A 4 17.86 -26.09 -42.11
CA HIS A 4 17.15 -24.85 -41.77
C HIS A 4 17.25 -24.62 -40.25
N PRO A 5 17.66 -23.44 -39.78
CA PRO A 5 17.72 -23.15 -38.36
C PRO A 5 16.31 -22.91 -37.82
N ILE A 6 15.96 -23.66 -36.78
CA ILE A 6 14.76 -23.46 -35.97
C ILE A 6 14.97 -22.17 -35.17
N GLY A 7 14.23 -21.13 -35.53
CA GLY A 7 14.21 -19.87 -34.80
C GLY A 7 13.65 -20.08 -33.39
N THR A 8 14.45 -19.74 -32.38
CA THR A 8 14.03 -19.64 -30.99
C THR A 8 13.09 -18.45 -30.85
N SER A 9 11.79 -18.71 -30.65
CA SER A 9 10.83 -17.69 -30.24
C SER A 9 11.14 -17.24 -28.82
N ASP A 10 11.50 -15.97 -28.67
CA ASP A 10 11.64 -15.27 -27.41
C ASP A 10 10.28 -15.21 -26.68
N PRO A 11 10.13 -15.75 -25.46
CA PRO A 11 8.85 -15.74 -24.73
C PRO A 11 8.46 -14.34 -24.23
N SER A 12 9.31 -13.32 -24.42
CA SER A 12 9.03 -11.95 -23.96
C SER A 12 8.16 -11.12 -24.92
N SER A 13 7.84 -11.63 -26.12
CA SER A 13 7.09 -10.86 -27.13
C SER A 13 5.56 -10.94 -27.06
N ASP A 14 4.98 -11.84 -26.26
CA ASP A 14 3.54 -12.12 -26.31
C ASP A 14 2.67 -11.34 -25.29
N PHE A 15 3.23 -10.33 -24.60
CA PHE A 15 2.52 -9.58 -23.56
C PHE A 15 2.26 -8.10 -23.84
N LEU A 16 2.43 -7.64 -25.08
CA LEU A 16 2.06 -6.28 -25.47
C LEU A 16 0.69 -6.26 -26.16
N ILE A 17 -0.37 -6.06 -25.36
CA ILE A 17 -1.61 -5.47 -25.90
C ILE A 17 -1.25 -4.05 -26.36
N LYS A 18 -1.07 -3.87 -27.66
CA LYS A 18 -0.90 -2.56 -28.29
C LYS A 18 -2.25 -1.84 -28.32
N ASN A 19 -2.46 -0.91 -27.39
CA ASN A 19 -3.33 0.24 -27.59
C ASN A 19 -2.47 1.51 -27.55
N SER A 20 -1.94 1.89 -28.71
CA SER A 20 -0.99 3.00 -28.86
C SER A 20 -1.58 4.40 -28.62
N ASN A 21 -2.90 4.52 -28.46
CA ASN A 21 -3.57 5.78 -28.11
C ASN A 21 -3.93 5.87 -26.61
N GLU A 22 -4.11 4.75 -25.91
CA GLU A 22 -4.33 4.74 -24.45
C GLU A 22 -3.03 4.96 -23.67
N SER A 23 -1.88 4.57 -24.23
CA SER A 23 -0.58 4.70 -23.53
C SER A 23 -0.19 6.15 -23.28
N HIS A 24 -0.54 7.08 -24.18
CA HIS A 24 -0.20 8.49 -24.03
C HIS A 24 -1.11 9.19 -23.01
N ASP A 25 -2.40 8.85 -22.99
CA ASP A 25 -3.37 9.36 -22.02
C ASP A 25 -3.14 8.77 -20.63
N ALA A 26 -2.84 7.47 -20.52
CA ALA A 26 -2.48 6.81 -19.26
C ALA A 26 -1.17 7.33 -18.67
N GLN A 27 -0.15 7.62 -19.51
CA GLN A 27 1.09 8.27 -19.05
C GLN A 27 0.83 9.70 -18.58
N THR A 28 0.00 10.47 -19.30
CA THR A 28 -0.36 11.85 -18.92
C THR A 28 -1.16 11.88 -17.63
N GLN A 29 -2.05 10.91 -17.41
CA GLN A 29 -2.83 10.76 -16.19
C GLN A 29 -1.97 10.27 -15.02
N ALA A 30 -1.08 9.29 -15.24
CA ALA A 30 -0.12 8.84 -14.23
C ALA A 30 0.81 9.97 -13.78
N SER A 31 1.31 10.80 -14.71
CA SER A 31 2.12 11.98 -14.39
C SER A 31 1.35 13.06 -13.62
N LYS A 32 0.04 13.24 -13.90
CA LYS A 32 -0.83 14.16 -13.14
C LYS A 32 -1.10 13.63 -11.73
N SER A 33 -1.49 12.37 -11.62
CA SER A 33 -1.72 11.70 -10.32
C SER A 33 -0.43 11.59 -9.50
N PHE A 34 0.73 11.46 -10.13
CA PHE A 34 2.02 11.51 -9.44
C PHE A 34 2.30 12.86 -8.78
N ASN A 35 2.10 13.96 -9.53
CA ASN A 35 2.23 15.31 -8.98
C ASN A 35 1.16 15.58 -7.90
N GLU A 36 -0.05 15.03 -8.04
CA GLU A 36 -1.08 15.10 -7.00
C GLU A 36 -0.69 14.33 -5.74
N VAL A 37 -0.11 13.12 -5.86
CA VAL A 37 0.37 12.34 -4.71
C VAL A 37 1.54 13.02 -4.02
N LEU A 38 2.48 13.59 -4.77
CA LEU A 38 3.57 14.41 -4.22
C LEU A 38 3.02 15.61 -3.41
N ASN A 39 1.93 16.22 -3.88
CA ASN A 39 1.27 17.36 -3.20
C ASN A 39 0.31 16.93 -2.08
N GLN A 40 -0.24 15.72 -2.09
CA GLN A 40 -1.17 15.21 -1.06
C GLN A 40 -0.42 14.61 0.14
N SER A 41 0.76 14.02 -0.07
CA SER A 41 1.67 13.62 1.01
C SER A 41 2.11 14.81 1.88
N SER A 42 1.86 16.04 1.43
CA SER A 42 2.09 17.28 2.15
C SER A 42 1.04 17.60 3.22
N ASN A 43 -0.12 16.93 3.25
CA ASN A 43 -1.21 17.30 4.17
C ASN A 43 -1.38 16.37 5.38
N SER A 44 -0.48 15.39 5.60
CA SER A 44 -0.51 14.58 6.82
C SER A 44 0.12 15.35 7.99
N THR A 45 -0.69 16.11 8.72
CA THR A 45 -0.28 16.74 9.98
C THR A 45 -0.27 15.72 11.11
N ASP A 46 0.70 14.80 11.11
CA ASP A 46 1.00 13.99 12.28
C ASP A 46 1.97 14.78 13.18
N THR A 47 1.45 15.26 14.32
CA THR A 47 2.28 15.90 15.35
C THR A 47 3.15 14.86 16.05
N PRO A 48 4.47 15.11 16.22
CA PRO A 48 5.38 14.16 16.84
C PRO A 48 5.28 14.26 18.36
N ASN A 49 4.45 13.44 18.99
CA ASN A 49 4.50 13.21 20.43
C ASN A 49 4.51 11.70 20.69
N ASP A 50 5.52 11.02 20.19
CA ASP A 50 5.69 9.59 20.47
C ASP A 50 7.15 9.28 20.76
N ALA A 51 7.46 9.21 22.05
CA ALA A 51 8.52 8.32 22.51
C ALA A 51 7.99 6.89 22.31
N GLU A 52 8.52 6.19 21.30
CA GLU A 52 8.29 4.76 21.13
C GLU A 52 8.78 4.04 22.39
N GLU A 53 7.86 3.45 23.16
CA GLU A 53 8.24 2.54 24.23
C GLU A 53 8.46 1.17 23.59
N GLU A 54 9.74 0.80 23.44
CA GLU A 54 10.19 -0.46 22.88
C GLU A 54 9.73 -1.62 23.77
N SER A 55 8.86 -2.49 23.25
CA SER A 55 8.74 -3.83 23.78
C SER A 55 10.04 -4.58 23.45
N GLU A 56 10.73 -5.06 24.48
CA GLU A 56 11.99 -5.84 24.44
C GLU A 56 12.00 -6.99 23.41
N LEU A 57 12.20 -6.69 22.12
CA LEU A 57 12.38 -7.70 21.08
C LEU A 57 13.52 -7.30 20.14
N SER A 58 14.71 -7.80 20.48
CA SER A 58 15.99 -7.70 19.78
C SER A 58 16.48 -6.27 19.50
N GLU A 59 17.44 -5.80 20.31
CA GLU A 59 18.24 -4.60 20.00
C GLU A 59 19.09 -4.88 18.75
N THR A 60 18.53 -4.68 17.56
CA THR A 60 19.34 -4.56 16.36
C THR A 60 20.26 -3.35 16.53
N PRO A 61 21.59 -3.48 16.35
CA PRO A 61 22.50 -2.36 16.52
C PRO A 61 22.10 -1.17 15.65
N LEU A 62 22.05 0.03 16.25
CA LEU A 62 21.82 1.27 15.50
C LEU A 62 22.90 1.44 14.44
N ARG A 63 22.50 1.84 13.23
CA ARG A 63 23.43 2.03 12.11
C ARG A 63 23.99 3.45 12.09
N SER A 64 25.30 3.56 11.94
CA SER A 64 26.01 4.82 11.71
C SER A 64 25.95 5.23 10.24
N LEU A 65 26.10 6.53 9.96
CA LEU A 65 26.26 7.06 8.61
C LEU A 65 27.54 6.57 7.90
N THR A 66 28.52 6.07 8.67
CA THR A 66 29.77 5.50 8.15
C THR A 66 29.65 4.02 7.79
N ASP A 67 28.55 3.36 8.14
CA ASP A 67 28.37 1.94 7.86
C ASP A 67 28.13 1.71 6.36
N PRO A 68 28.52 0.53 5.83
CA PRO A 68 28.14 0.15 4.48
C PRO A 68 26.62 0.21 4.32
N LYS A 69 26.14 0.64 3.14
CA LYS A 69 24.71 0.75 2.84
C LYS A 69 23.96 -0.54 3.21
N TYR A 70 22.81 -0.39 3.88
CA TYR A 70 21.96 -1.52 4.25
C TYR A 70 21.46 -2.27 3.00
N THR A 71 21.36 -3.60 3.11
CA THR A 71 20.88 -4.49 2.05
C THR A 71 19.84 -5.45 2.62
N LEU A 72 18.75 -5.69 1.88
CA LEU A 72 17.71 -6.66 2.27
C LEU A 72 18.17 -8.12 2.14
N GLY A 73 19.22 -8.37 1.36
CA GLY A 73 19.78 -9.69 1.13
C GLY A 73 20.80 -9.68 -0.01
N LEU A 74 21.16 -10.88 -0.49
CA LEU A 74 22.01 -11.01 -1.67
C LEU A 74 21.29 -10.47 -2.91
N LYS A 75 22.03 -9.76 -3.77
CA LYS A 75 21.46 -9.23 -5.01
C LYS A 75 21.05 -10.36 -5.95
N ILE A 76 19.78 -10.36 -6.34
CA ILE A 76 19.22 -11.24 -7.37
C ILE A 76 18.98 -10.38 -8.62
N ASN A 77 19.45 -10.84 -9.78
CA ASN A 77 19.33 -10.12 -11.06
C ASN A 77 18.54 -10.91 -12.12
N ASP A 78 18.07 -12.11 -11.78
CA ASP A 78 17.45 -13.08 -12.68
C ASP A 78 16.13 -13.64 -12.10
N TRP A 79 15.46 -12.88 -11.24
CA TRP A 79 14.27 -13.35 -10.52
C TRP A 79 13.12 -13.72 -11.46
N ASP A 80 12.91 -12.93 -12.51
CA ASP A 80 11.84 -13.22 -13.49
C ASP A 80 12.08 -14.55 -14.21
N SER A 81 13.32 -14.83 -14.62
CA SER A 81 13.71 -16.11 -15.25
C SER A 81 13.55 -17.28 -14.28
N LYS A 82 14.01 -17.13 -13.02
CA LYS A 82 13.85 -18.14 -11.98
C LYS A 82 12.37 -18.43 -11.70
N ARG A 83 11.55 -17.40 -11.63
CA ARG A 83 10.12 -17.51 -11.36
C ARG A 83 9.37 -18.14 -12.55
N ALA A 84 9.72 -17.78 -13.78
CA ALA A 84 9.17 -18.39 -14.99
C ALA A 84 9.48 -19.90 -15.05
N GLU A 85 10.72 -20.28 -14.78
CA GLU A 85 11.12 -21.68 -14.75
C GLU A 85 10.42 -22.46 -13.62
N TRP A 86 10.32 -21.86 -12.43
CA TRP A 86 9.58 -22.48 -11.33
C TRP A 86 8.10 -22.70 -11.69
N LEU A 87 7.43 -21.72 -12.29
CA LEU A 87 6.02 -21.85 -12.70
C LEU A 87 5.83 -22.93 -13.77
N ARG A 88 6.78 -23.06 -14.70
CA ARG A 88 6.78 -24.12 -15.73
C ARG A 88 6.91 -25.52 -15.11
N LEU A 89 7.75 -25.66 -14.09
CA LEU A 89 7.96 -26.93 -13.39
C LEU A 89 6.87 -27.25 -12.35
N ASN A 90 6.07 -26.27 -11.92
CA ASN A 90 5.07 -26.41 -10.86
C ASN A 90 3.66 -26.00 -11.33
N PRO A 91 3.06 -26.68 -12.32
CA PRO A 91 1.77 -26.29 -12.91
C PRO A 91 0.59 -26.35 -11.92
N ALA A 92 0.71 -27.09 -10.82
CA ALA A 92 -0.29 -27.14 -9.75
C ALA A 92 -0.40 -25.81 -8.96
N PHE A 93 0.57 -24.90 -9.11
CA PHE A 93 0.62 -23.61 -8.39
C PHE A 93 0.64 -22.44 -9.38
N PRO A 94 -0.43 -22.22 -10.17
CA PRO A 94 -0.43 -21.16 -11.17
C PRO A 94 -0.45 -19.78 -10.50
N ASN A 95 0.23 -18.82 -11.15
CA ASN A 95 0.24 -17.41 -10.77
C ASN A 95 -1.04 -16.66 -11.15
N PHE A 96 -1.89 -17.25 -11.99
CA PHE A 96 -3.24 -16.79 -12.32
C PHE A 96 -4.25 -17.90 -12.01
N LEU A 97 -5.35 -17.56 -11.32
CA LEU A 97 -6.43 -18.48 -11.00
C LEU A 97 -7.44 -18.62 -12.15
N THR A 98 -7.59 -17.55 -12.92
CA THR A 98 -8.34 -17.49 -14.19
C THR A 98 -7.57 -16.58 -15.15
N PRO A 99 -7.91 -16.50 -16.46
CA PRO A 99 -7.19 -15.65 -17.42
C PRO A 99 -7.04 -14.18 -16.99
N SER A 100 -7.97 -13.65 -16.19
CA SER A 100 -7.96 -12.27 -15.71
C SER A 100 -7.76 -12.11 -14.19
N LYS A 101 -7.65 -13.21 -13.43
CA LYS A 101 -7.55 -13.18 -11.96
C LYS A 101 -6.15 -13.61 -11.50
N PRO A 102 -5.24 -12.67 -11.20
CA PRO A 102 -3.95 -13.04 -10.61
C PRO A 102 -4.16 -13.67 -9.24
N ARG A 103 -3.23 -14.55 -8.84
CA ARG A 103 -3.14 -15.01 -7.46
C ARG A 103 -2.59 -13.86 -6.61
N VAL A 104 -3.38 -13.43 -5.63
CA VAL A 104 -3.02 -12.36 -4.70
C VAL A 104 -2.82 -12.97 -3.31
N LEU A 105 -1.77 -12.54 -2.62
CA LEU A 105 -1.55 -12.79 -1.20
C LEU A 105 -1.72 -11.45 -0.47
N ILE A 106 -2.64 -11.40 0.50
CA ILE A 106 -2.78 -10.25 1.39
C ILE A 106 -1.86 -10.48 2.58
N VAL A 107 -0.94 -9.54 2.82
CA VAL A 107 0.00 -9.57 3.94
C VAL A 107 -0.36 -8.44 4.89
N THR A 108 -0.49 -8.75 6.17
CA THR A 108 -0.74 -7.79 7.25
C THR A 108 0.10 -8.16 8.48
N GLY A 109 0.39 -7.18 9.32
CA GLY A 109 1.17 -7.29 10.55
C GLY A 109 1.06 -6.01 11.37
N SER A 110 1.58 -5.99 12.61
CA SER A 110 1.57 -4.83 13.53
C SER A 110 2.95 -4.74 14.22
N PRO A 111 3.63 -3.57 14.44
CA PRO A 111 3.19 -2.13 14.46
C PRO A 111 4.08 -1.15 13.62
N PRO A 112 3.91 0.21 13.69
CA PRO A 112 2.76 1.05 13.35
C PRO A 112 3.00 1.86 12.05
N LYS A 113 1.95 2.09 11.26
CA LYS A 113 1.84 2.85 9.98
C LYS A 113 1.70 1.94 8.76
N PRO A 114 0.45 1.70 8.30
CA PRO A 114 0.20 0.95 7.07
C PRO A 114 0.22 1.85 5.84
N CYS A 115 0.77 1.35 4.73
CA CYS A 115 0.38 1.75 3.38
C CYS A 115 -0.39 0.58 2.75
N ILE A 116 -1.46 0.85 2.00
CA ILE A 116 -2.16 -0.17 1.21
C ILE A 116 -1.70 -0.03 -0.24
N PHE A 117 -0.96 -1.03 -0.73
CA PHE A 117 -0.52 -1.06 -2.12
C PHE A 117 -0.42 -2.49 -2.64
N LEU A 118 -0.38 -2.62 -3.96
CA LEU A 118 -0.13 -3.88 -4.64
C LEU A 118 1.29 -3.89 -5.20
N LEU A 119 2.07 -4.90 -4.84
CA LEU A 119 3.41 -5.11 -5.37
C LEU A 119 3.47 -6.40 -6.17
N ARG A 120 3.87 -6.31 -7.44
CA ARG A 120 4.00 -7.48 -8.30
C ARG A 120 5.20 -8.32 -7.86
N ASN A 121 5.07 -9.64 -7.90
CA ASN A 121 6.21 -10.53 -7.69
C ASN A 121 7.06 -10.62 -8.98
N CYS A 122 8.02 -9.70 -9.14
CA CYS A 122 8.94 -9.61 -10.29
C CYS A 122 10.29 -8.96 -9.91
N GLN A 123 11.25 -9.03 -10.83
CA GLN A 123 12.60 -8.44 -10.65
C GLN A 123 12.54 -6.93 -10.34
N TRP A 124 11.70 -6.19 -11.06
CA TRP A 124 11.50 -4.75 -10.84
C TRP A 124 11.12 -4.42 -9.38
N SER A 125 10.26 -5.24 -8.76
CA SER A 125 9.85 -5.04 -7.38
C SER A 125 10.95 -5.38 -6.38
N LEU A 126 11.82 -6.35 -6.66
CA LEU A 126 13.02 -6.57 -5.84
C LEU A 126 13.96 -5.36 -5.91
N ASP A 127 14.15 -4.80 -7.10
CA ASP A 127 15.00 -3.63 -7.30
C ASP A 127 14.44 -2.38 -6.61
N LEU A 128 13.11 -2.21 -6.61
CA LEU A 128 12.44 -1.13 -5.88
C LEU A 128 12.65 -1.26 -4.37
N LEU A 129 12.46 -2.46 -3.81
CA LEU A 129 12.67 -2.72 -2.38
C LEU A 129 14.12 -2.44 -1.97
N ASP A 130 15.10 -2.85 -2.77
CA ASP A 130 16.53 -2.55 -2.55
C ASP A 130 16.82 -1.04 -2.55
N ALA A 131 16.12 -0.26 -3.38
CA ALA A 131 16.28 1.19 -3.47
C ALA A 131 15.58 1.94 -2.33
N TRP A 132 14.49 1.38 -1.78
CA TRP A 132 13.65 1.98 -0.75
C TRP A 132 14.16 1.70 0.67
N ALA A 133 14.57 0.46 0.95
CA ALA A 133 15.05 0.01 2.26
C ALA A 133 16.18 0.83 2.92
N PRO A 134 17.11 1.48 2.20
CA PRO A 134 18.24 2.18 2.83
C PRO A 134 17.87 3.32 3.78
N MET A 135 16.65 3.87 3.68
CA MET A 135 16.14 4.92 4.58
C MET A 135 15.49 4.35 5.86
N GLY A 136 15.34 3.02 5.96
CA GLY A 136 14.64 2.33 7.04
C GLY A 136 15.43 2.03 8.33
N PRO A 137 16.75 1.76 8.33
CA PRO A 137 17.43 1.32 9.55
C PRO A 137 17.42 2.36 10.68
N LYS A 138 16.97 1.97 11.88
CA LYS A 138 16.85 2.87 13.05
C LYS A 138 18.21 3.49 13.43
N GLY A 139 18.16 4.73 13.90
CA GLY A 139 19.31 5.53 14.32
C GLY A 139 19.66 6.63 13.30
N PRO A 140 20.92 7.13 13.33
CA PRO A 140 21.34 8.28 12.53
C PRO A 140 21.00 8.22 11.04
N VAL A 141 20.99 7.03 10.44
CA VAL A 141 20.61 6.83 9.03
C VAL A 141 19.15 7.24 8.78
N ARG A 142 18.21 6.79 9.61
CA ARG A 142 16.78 7.11 9.47
C ARG A 142 16.50 8.57 9.81
N ASP A 143 17.19 9.12 10.81
CA ASP A 143 17.05 10.52 11.22
C ASP A 143 17.50 11.47 10.10
N GLU A 144 18.66 11.19 9.48
CA GLU A 144 19.18 12.02 8.41
C GLU A 144 18.36 11.89 7.12
N ALA A 145 17.91 10.68 6.79
CA ALA A 145 16.95 10.48 5.71
C ALA A 145 15.66 11.29 5.96
N GLY A 146 15.15 11.30 7.19
CA GLY A 146 13.97 12.08 7.57
C GLY A 146 14.13 13.57 7.30
N LYS A 147 15.31 14.16 7.56
CA LYS A 147 15.60 15.56 7.25
C LYS A 147 15.58 15.83 5.74
N HIS A 148 16.27 15.02 4.95
CA HIS A 148 16.30 15.18 3.49
C HIS A 148 14.91 15.03 2.86
N ILE A 149 14.11 14.09 3.36
CA ILE A 149 12.73 13.89 2.92
C ILE A 149 11.88 15.13 3.28
N ALA A 150 12.03 15.68 4.49
CA ALA A 150 11.30 16.88 4.92
C ALA A 150 11.71 18.15 4.15
N GLU A 151 12.97 18.26 3.72
CA GLU A 151 13.43 19.34 2.84
C GLU A 151 12.85 19.23 1.42
N PHE A 152 12.62 18.00 0.95
CA PHE A 152 12.08 17.73 -0.38
C PHE A 152 10.55 17.81 -0.45
N LEU A 153 9.85 17.23 0.54
CA LEU A 153 8.39 17.17 0.59
C LEU A 153 7.84 18.40 1.32
N SER A 154 7.08 19.21 0.58
CA SER A 154 6.37 20.36 1.16
C SER A 154 5.51 19.92 2.34
N ASN A 155 5.49 20.70 3.42
CA ASN A 155 4.66 20.51 4.61
C ASN A 155 4.85 19.18 5.39
N ARG A 156 5.83 18.35 5.06
CA ARG A 156 6.20 17.21 5.91
C ARG A 156 6.94 17.73 7.15
N PRO A 157 6.56 17.36 8.38
CA PRO A 157 7.31 17.74 9.58
C PRO A 157 8.71 17.10 9.61
N PHE A 158 9.63 17.73 10.35
CA PHE A 158 10.96 17.17 10.61
C PHE A 158 10.88 16.01 11.61
N ILE A 159 10.51 14.84 11.11
CA ILE A 159 10.47 13.57 11.82
C ILE A 159 11.40 12.57 11.13
N GLU A 160 11.74 11.48 11.83
CA GLU A 160 12.48 10.36 11.25
C GLU A 160 11.83 9.85 9.96
N ALA A 161 12.61 9.24 9.06
CA ALA A 161 12.05 8.68 7.83
C ALA A 161 11.02 7.59 8.13
N ASP A 162 9.81 7.77 7.59
CA ASP A 162 8.78 6.73 7.48
C ASP A 162 8.79 6.15 6.07
N ASP A 163 8.28 4.94 5.94
CA ASP A 163 8.24 4.19 4.68
C ASP A 163 7.42 4.92 3.60
N GLN A 164 6.26 5.47 3.94
CA GLN A 164 5.40 6.25 3.02
C GLN A 164 6.17 7.41 2.40
N SER A 165 6.71 8.30 3.23
CA SER A 165 7.43 9.49 2.76
C SER A 165 8.73 9.13 2.02
N ALA A 166 9.42 8.07 2.47
CA ALA A 166 10.60 7.55 1.79
C ALA A 166 10.30 7.04 0.38
N LEU A 167 9.15 6.39 0.18
CA LEU A 167 8.73 5.96 -1.15
C LEU A 167 8.42 7.17 -2.03
N VAL A 168 7.64 8.12 -1.54
CA VAL A 168 7.31 9.35 -2.27
C VAL A 168 8.59 10.11 -2.67
N TYR A 169 9.55 10.25 -1.75
CA TYR A 169 10.86 10.84 -2.01
C TYR A 169 11.65 10.07 -3.08
N LEU A 170 11.73 8.73 -2.98
CA LEU A 170 12.43 7.89 -3.96
C LEU A 170 11.85 8.06 -5.36
N LEU A 171 10.52 8.03 -5.48
CA LEU A 171 9.83 8.18 -6.76
C LEU A 171 10.00 9.59 -7.31
N GLY A 172 9.98 10.62 -6.46
CA GLY A 172 10.23 12.01 -6.85
C GLY A 172 11.64 12.22 -7.39
N MET A 173 12.64 11.70 -6.67
CA MET A 173 14.06 11.88 -7.01
C MET A 173 14.53 11.01 -8.17
N GLN A 174 13.92 9.83 -8.39
CA GLN A 174 14.31 8.88 -9.43
C GLN A 174 13.15 8.58 -10.39
N ARG A 175 12.36 9.61 -10.69
CA ARG A 175 11.14 9.50 -11.50
C ARG A 175 11.33 8.72 -12.80
N ASP A 176 12.34 9.13 -13.59
CA ASP A 176 12.66 8.52 -14.89
C ASP A 176 12.94 7.00 -14.82
N LYS A 177 13.33 6.51 -13.63
CA LYS A 177 13.64 5.10 -13.41
C LYS A 177 12.42 4.28 -13.02
N TRP A 178 11.48 4.85 -12.27
CA TRP A 178 10.43 4.09 -11.60
C TRP A 178 9.02 4.33 -12.15
N GLU A 179 8.73 5.53 -12.69
CA GLU A 179 7.36 5.95 -13.05
C GLU A 179 6.66 5.00 -14.02
N GLU A 180 7.37 4.46 -15.01
CA GLU A 180 6.78 3.66 -16.09
C GLU A 180 6.01 2.42 -15.61
N LYS A 181 6.34 1.88 -14.43
CA LYS A 181 5.69 0.68 -13.86
C LYS A 181 4.83 0.98 -12.64
N ILE A 182 4.58 2.25 -12.35
CA ILE A 182 3.77 2.67 -11.21
C ILE A 182 2.43 3.18 -11.71
N TYR A 183 1.37 2.70 -11.06
CA TYR A 183 0.02 3.16 -11.32
C TYR A 183 -0.54 3.78 -10.03
N PHE A 184 -0.87 5.06 -10.10
CA PHE A 184 -1.54 5.77 -9.00
C PHE A 184 -3.05 5.63 -9.17
N GLU A 185 -3.65 4.78 -8.34
CA GLU A 185 -5.09 4.54 -8.36
C GLU A 185 -5.86 5.72 -7.78
N SER A 186 -6.87 6.19 -8.52
CA SER A 186 -7.75 7.30 -8.14
C SER A 186 -9.21 7.08 -8.56
N ALA A 187 -9.52 6.00 -9.28
CA ALA A 187 -10.87 5.64 -9.69
C ALA A 187 -11.67 4.97 -8.56
N TYR A 188 -10.99 4.36 -7.59
CA TYR A 188 -11.59 3.81 -6.38
C TYR A 188 -10.65 3.95 -5.19
N ASN A 189 -11.21 3.87 -3.98
CA ASN A 189 -10.46 4.17 -2.76
C ASN A 189 -9.76 2.92 -2.22
N LEU A 190 -8.55 2.63 -2.73
CA LEU A 190 -7.63 1.69 -2.08
C LEU A 190 -7.20 2.16 -0.68
N HIS A 191 -7.36 3.45 -0.42
CA HIS A 191 -7.14 4.11 0.85
C HIS A 191 -8.18 5.23 0.99
N THR A 192 -8.95 5.24 2.08
CA THR A 192 -9.82 6.36 2.46
C THR A 192 -9.46 6.80 3.86
N ASP A 193 -9.28 8.11 4.08
CA ASP A 193 -9.19 8.68 5.42
C ASP A 193 -10.45 8.35 6.21
N TRP A 194 -10.27 7.77 7.39
CA TRP A 194 -11.37 7.34 8.24
C TRP A 194 -12.29 8.48 8.66
N SER A 195 -11.77 9.69 8.86
CA SER A 195 -12.56 10.85 9.28
C SER A 195 -13.63 11.20 8.25
N ILE A 196 -13.27 11.14 6.96
CA ILE A 196 -14.18 11.42 5.85
C ILE A 196 -15.20 10.30 5.66
N ALA A 197 -14.76 9.05 5.79
CA ALA A 197 -15.63 7.89 5.60
C ALA A 197 -16.65 7.76 6.73
N ALA A 198 -16.19 7.89 7.98
CA ALA A 198 -16.99 7.56 9.16
C ALA A 198 -18.13 8.55 9.44
N GLU A 199 -18.01 9.79 8.96
CA GLU A 199 -19.08 10.79 8.96
C GLU A 199 -20.21 10.48 7.98
N LYS A 200 -19.96 9.63 6.97
CA LYS A 200 -20.87 9.41 5.84
C LYS A 200 -21.50 8.03 5.79
N TYR A 201 -21.19 7.12 6.71
CA TYR A 201 -21.70 5.75 6.64
C TYR A 201 -23.23 5.66 6.59
N GLU A 202 -23.94 6.45 7.39
CA GLU A 202 -25.40 6.50 7.37
C GLU A 202 -25.93 7.02 6.03
N GLU A 203 -25.31 8.07 5.46
CA GLU A 203 -25.65 8.57 4.12
C GLU A 203 -25.41 7.49 3.06
N MET A 204 -24.29 6.76 3.16
CA MET A 204 -23.93 5.69 2.23
C MET A 204 -24.93 4.55 2.26
N ILE A 205 -25.37 4.13 3.45
CA ILE A 205 -26.40 3.09 3.64
C ILE A 205 -27.73 3.52 3.02
N GLN A 206 -28.09 4.79 3.13
CA GLN A 206 -29.37 5.30 2.64
C GLN A 206 -29.41 5.48 1.12
N ASN A 207 -28.32 5.99 0.53
CA ASN A 207 -28.31 6.48 -0.85
C ASN A 207 -27.56 5.56 -1.83
N TYR A 208 -26.73 4.64 -1.34
CA TYR A 208 -25.86 3.81 -2.17
C TYR A 208 -25.91 2.34 -1.75
N HIS A 209 -25.03 1.53 -2.34
CA HIS A 209 -24.93 0.09 -2.09
C HIS A 209 -23.47 -0.39 -2.19
N PRO A 210 -23.12 -1.53 -1.58
CA PRO A 210 -21.78 -2.11 -1.69
C PRO A 210 -21.44 -2.49 -3.14
N GLY A 211 -20.14 -2.48 -3.44
CA GLY A 211 -19.58 -2.84 -4.76
C GLY A 211 -19.09 -1.67 -5.61
N LEU A 212 -19.24 -0.42 -5.14
CA LEU A 212 -18.76 0.78 -5.85
C LEU A 212 -17.27 1.04 -5.61
N GLY A 213 -16.80 0.90 -4.36
CA GLY A 213 -15.38 1.00 -4.00
C GLY A 213 -14.83 2.43 -3.89
N ASP A 214 -15.59 3.45 -4.26
CA ASP A 214 -15.23 4.87 -4.18
C ASP A 214 -15.91 5.59 -3.01
N TRP A 215 -15.96 6.92 -3.01
CA TRP A 215 -16.57 7.72 -1.94
C TRP A 215 -18.05 7.39 -1.64
N ARG A 216 -18.76 6.72 -2.57
CA ARG A 216 -20.16 6.29 -2.38
C ARG A 216 -20.26 5.02 -1.54
N TRP A 217 -19.22 4.19 -1.56
CA TRP A 217 -19.09 3.01 -0.73
C TRP A 217 -17.61 2.57 -0.69
N PRO A 218 -16.81 3.07 0.27
CA PRO A 218 -15.36 2.93 0.21
C PRO A 218 -14.94 1.47 0.30
N LEU A 219 -13.95 1.07 -0.52
CA LEU A 219 -13.38 -0.28 -0.44
C LEU A 219 -12.58 -0.46 0.86
N VAL A 220 -11.81 0.56 1.26
CA VAL A 220 -11.06 0.56 2.52
C VAL A 220 -11.27 1.86 3.28
N THR A 221 -11.61 1.74 4.57
CA THR A 221 -11.49 2.81 5.56
C THR A 221 -10.20 2.62 6.34
N HIS A 222 -9.28 3.57 6.25
CA HIS A 222 -7.96 3.49 6.87
C HIS A 222 -7.81 4.49 8.01
N PHE A 223 -7.62 3.97 9.22
CA PHE A 223 -7.50 4.75 10.46
C PHE A 223 -6.09 5.32 10.69
N VAL A 224 -5.58 6.10 9.73
CA VAL A 224 -4.30 6.82 9.86
C VAL A 224 -4.34 7.74 11.08
N GLY A 225 -3.23 7.83 11.81
CA GLY A 225 -3.10 8.61 13.04
C GLY A 225 -3.68 7.93 14.29
N CYS A 226 -4.61 6.98 14.15
CA CYS A 226 -5.12 6.21 15.27
C CYS A 226 -4.13 5.10 15.69
N LYS A 227 -3.78 5.05 16.98
CA LYS A 227 -2.81 4.10 17.52
C LYS A 227 -3.43 3.19 18.61
N PRO A 228 -4.36 2.28 18.25
CA PRO A 228 -5.04 1.41 19.21
C PRO A 228 -4.14 0.27 19.76
N CYS A 229 -2.85 0.28 19.49
CA CYS A 229 -1.90 -0.64 20.13
C CYS A 229 -0.83 0.10 20.94
N GLY A 230 -0.84 1.44 20.93
CA GLY A 230 0.05 2.29 21.70
C GLY A 230 -0.54 2.66 23.07
N LYS A 231 0.03 3.67 23.73
CA LYS A 231 -0.52 4.17 25.01
C LYS A 231 -1.88 4.83 24.77
N PHE A 232 -2.90 4.26 25.41
CA PHE A 232 -4.27 4.76 25.42
C PHE A 232 -4.49 5.67 26.62
N ALA A 233 -4.78 6.95 26.41
CA ALA A 233 -5.20 7.80 27.53
C ALA A 233 -5.97 9.08 27.17
N ASP A 234 -6.18 9.41 25.89
CA ASP A 234 -6.84 10.67 25.51
C ASP A 234 -8.15 10.49 24.75
N ASP A 235 -8.93 11.57 24.67
CA ASP A 235 -10.23 11.62 24.01
C ASP A 235 -10.12 11.26 22.51
N THR A 236 -8.97 11.54 21.89
CA THR A 236 -8.66 11.19 20.50
C THR A 236 -8.65 9.68 20.31
N ALA A 237 -8.03 8.93 21.21
CA ALA A 237 -7.98 7.47 21.15
C ALA A 237 -9.38 6.85 21.31
N GLN A 238 -10.24 7.43 22.17
CA GLN A 238 -11.63 6.96 22.33
C GLN A 238 -12.45 7.20 21.06
N GLN A 239 -12.30 8.37 20.43
CA GLN A 239 -12.98 8.67 19.18
C GLN A 239 -12.51 7.71 18.06
N CYS A 240 -11.21 7.44 17.97
CA CYS A 240 -10.67 6.44 17.04
C CYS A 240 -11.34 5.07 17.23
N MET A 241 -11.39 4.56 18.46
CA MET A 241 -12.02 3.26 18.75
C MET A 241 -13.51 3.24 18.39
N LYS A 242 -14.26 4.28 18.79
CA LYS A 242 -15.68 4.39 18.45
C LYS A 242 -15.93 4.32 16.94
N GLN A 243 -15.07 4.98 16.16
CA GLN A 243 -15.21 5.03 14.70
C GLN A 243 -14.71 3.73 14.05
N MET A 244 -13.72 3.04 14.65
CA MET A 244 -13.33 1.69 14.26
C MET A 244 -14.49 0.70 14.44
N ASP A 245 -15.22 0.76 15.56
CA ASP A 245 -16.40 -0.09 15.79
C ASP A 245 -17.48 0.17 14.71
N ARG A 246 -17.76 1.45 14.42
CA ARG A 246 -18.68 1.84 13.34
C ARG A 246 -18.26 1.32 11.97
N ALA A 247 -16.97 1.46 11.63
CA ALA A 247 -16.43 0.98 10.36
C ALA A 247 -16.48 -0.56 10.27
N PHE A 248 -16.17 -1.25 11.37
CA PHE A 248 -16.31 -2.70 11.47
C PHE A 248 -17.76 -3.11 11.21
N ASN A 249 -18.74 -2.51 11.91
CA ASN A 249 -20.16 -2.81 11.76
C ASN A 249 -20.69 -2.46 10.36
N PHE A 250 -20.19 -1.40 9.72
CA PHE A 250 -20.53 -1.04 8.34
C PHE A 250 -20.09 -2.12 7.34
N GLY A 251 -18.89 -2.68 7.54
CA GLY A 251 -18.40 -3.85 6.81
C GLY A 251 -19.18 -5.12 7.13
N ASP A 252 -19.31 -5.44 8.42
CA ASP A 252 -19.89 -6.68 8.92
C ASP A 252 -21.38 -6.82 8.59
N ASN A 253 -22.12 -5.72 8.53
CA ASN A 253 -23.50 -5.71 8.04
C ASN A 253 -23.64 -6.29 6.62
N GLN A 254 -22.61 -6.20 5.76
CA GLN A 254 -22.64 -6.81 4.43
C GLN A 254 -22.54 -8.34 4.52
N ILE A 255 -21.86 -8.87 5.54
CA ILE A 255 -21.72 -10.29 5.82
C ILE A 255 -22.96 -10.83 6.54
N LEU A 256 -23.40 -10.18 7.62
CA LEU A 256 -24.57 -10.59 8.41
C LEU A 256 -25.85 -10.67 7.57
N LYS A 257 -26.02 -9.75 6.61
CA LYS A 257 -27.15 -9.77 5.68
C LYS A 257 -27.26 -11.07 4.88
N MET A 258 -26.13 -11.73 4.58
CA MET A 258 -26.13 -13.05 3.91
C MET A 258 -26.80 -14.13 4.76
N TYR A 259 -26.83 -13.95 6.08
CA TYR A 259 -27.39 -14.88 7.06
C TYR A 259 -28.74 -14.39 7.65
N GLY A 260 -29.27 -13.27 7.17
CA GLY A 260 -30.56 -12.73 7.62
C GLY A 260 -30.48 -11.84 8.87
N PHE A 261 -29.30 -11.31 9.20
CA PHE A 261 -29.08 -10.43 10.36
C PHE A 261 -28.51 -9.07 9.95
N THR A 262 -28.65 -8.09 10.84
CA THR A 262 -27.98 -6.78 10.77
C THR A 262 -27.70 -6.30 12.19
N HIS A 263 -26.67 -5.48 12.38
CA HIS A 263 -26.49 -4.69 13.61
C HIS A 263 -27.66 -3.73 13.78
N ASN A 264 -28.09 -3.51 15.04
CA ASN A 264 -29.17 -2.58 15.41
C ASN A 264 -28.86 -1.15 14.99
N SER A 265 -27.58 -0.76 15.10
CA SER A 265 -27.02 0.48 14.60
C SER A 265 -25.53 0.28 14.35
N LEU A 266 -24.86 1.23 13.68
CA LEU A 266 -23.40 1.14 13.51
C LEU A 266 -22.65 1.30 14.84
N GLU A 267 -23.28 1.83 15.89
CA GLU A 267 -22.65 2.03 17.21
C GLU A 267 -22.87 0.86 18.18
N SER A 268 -23.67 -0.14 17.80
CA SER A 268 -24.04 -1.27 18.65
C SER A 268 -23.43 -2.57 18.14
N ASP A 269 -23.03 -3.42 19.06
CA ASP A 269 -22.63 -4.82 18.83
C ASP A 269 -23.82 -5.79 18.77
N GLU A 270 -25.03 -5.33 19.14
CA GLU A 270 -26.25 -6.11 19.10
C GLU A 270 -26.77 -6.26 17.66
N VAL A 271 -27.24 -7.46 17.34
CA VAL A 271 -27.79 -7.80 16.02
C VAL A 271 -29.26 -8.20 16.12
N GLU A 272 -30.02 -7.83 15.09
CA GLU A 272 -31.42 -8.22 14.91
C GLU A 272 -31.64 -9.01 13.62
N ARG A 273 -32.73 -9.79 13.59
CA ARG A 273 -33.17 -10.50 12.40
C ARG A 273 -33.85 -9.54 11.43
N ILE A 274 -33.45 -9.61 10.16
CA ILE A 274 -34.09 -8.85 9.08
C ILE A 274 -35.32 -9.61 8.55
N ARG A 275 -35.32 -10.95 8.64
CA ARG A 275 -36.37 -11.85 8.11
C ARG A 275 -36.54 -13.13 8.93
#